data_AF-A0A0D7PFL4-F1
#
_entry.id   AF-A0A0D7PFL4-F1
#
_cell.length_a   1.000
_cell.length_b   1.000
_cell.length_c   1.000
_cell.angle_alpha   90.00
_cell.angle_beta   90.00
_cell.angle_gamma   90.00
#
_symmetry.space_group_name_H-M   'P 1'
#
loop_
_entity.id
_entity.type
_entity.pdbx_description
1 polymer ?
#
loop_
_entity_poly.entity_id
_entity_poly.type
_entity_poly.pdbx_seq_one_letter_code
_entity_poly.pdbx_strand_id
1 'polypeptide(L)'
;MGTVRRWTFDEDEKLRALAKAGRNALEISNELTRSASAVRRRAEVLSILIVAKAYRARPSHVATHLERVAIDAINNGRRFPAGVGPSTIAGMIDKGWIVPEGGRTYRVADAGVEAVRRKIPSSS
;
A
#
# COMPACT_ATOMS: atom_id res chain seq x y z
N MET A 1 -5.02 20.80 25.58
CA MET A 1 -5.73 21.18 24.34
C MET A 1 -4.68 21.65 23.33
N GLY A 2 -4.41 20.89 22.27
CA GLY A 2 -3.35 21.22 21.32
C GLY A 2 -3.75 22.35 20.37
N THR A 3 -2.89 23.36 20.22
CA THR A 3 -3.09 24.50 19.32
C THR A 3 -3.20 24.03 17.88
N VAL A 4 -4.38 24.17 17.27
CA VAL A 4 -4.59 23.84 15.85
C VAL A 4 -3.87 24.88 15.00
N ARG A 5 -2.74 24.51 14.39
CA ARG A 5 -2.03 25.38 13.43
C ARG A 5 -2.97 25.71 12.27
N ARG A 6 -3.24 27.00 12.04
CA ARG A 6 -4.11 27.48 10.95
C ARG A 6 -3.51 27.14 9.58
N TRP A 7 -4.38 26.92 8.59
CA TRP A 7 -3.98 26.74 7.19
C TRP A 7 -3.70 28.10 6.56
N THR A 8 -2.61 28.21 5.82
CA THR A 8 -2.29 29.41 5.03
C THR A 8 -2.74 29.27 3.58
N PHE A 9 -2.85 30.39 2.87
CA PHE A 9 -3.16 30.40 1.44
C PHE A 9 -2.13 29.59 0.62
N ASP A 10 -0.83 29.73 0.93
CA ASP A 10 0.23 28.94 0.31
C ASP A 10 0.08 27.43 0.54
N GLU A 11 -0.37 27.00 1.73
CA GLU A 11 -0.61 25.58 2.01
C GLU A 11 -1.78 25.05 1.18
N ASP A 12 -2.82 25.85 0.96
CA ASP A 12 -3.96 25.48 0.12
C ASP A 12 -3.57 25.38 -1.36
N GLU A 13 -2.78 26.34 -1.86
CA GLU A 13 -2.26 26.32 -3.23
C GLU A 13 -1.36 25.10 -3.48
N LYS A 14 -0.47 24.78 -2.53
CA LYS A 14 0.35 23.57 -2.61
C LYS A 14 -0.51 22.30 -2.57
N LEU A 15 -1.55 22.25 -1.72
CA LEU A 15 -2.47 21.12 -1.67
C LEU A 15 -3.17 20.92 -3.03
N ARG A 16 -3.65 21.99 -3.67
CA ARG A 16 -4.23 21.94 -5.02
C ARG A 16 -3.24 21.42 -6.05
N ALA A 17 -2.02 21.94 -6.05
CA ALA A 17 -0.98 21.54 -6.99
C ALA A 17 -0.62 20.04 -6.85
N LEU A 18 -0.43 19.57 -5.61
CA LEU A 18 -0.11 18.17 -5.35
C LEU A 18 -1.28 17.23 -5.64
N ALA A 19 -2.51 17.64 -5.36
CA ALA A 19 -3.71 16.88 -5.72
C ALA A 19 -3.85 16.75 -7.24
N LYS A 20 -3.62 17.84 -7.99
CA LYS A 20 -3.61 17.84 -9.46
C LYS A 20 -2.50 16.95 -10.03
N ALA A 21 -1.37 16.85 -9.34
CA ALA A 21 -0.28 15.92 -9.66
C ALA A 21 -0.61 14.46 -9.27
N GLY A 22 -1.82 14.16 -8.78
CA GLY A 22 -2.25 12.81 -8.44
C GLY A 22 -1.66 12.27 -7.13
N ARG A 23 -1.09 13.12 -6.27
CA ARG A 23 -0.52 12.70 -4.99
C ARG A 23 -1.62 12.28 -4.02
N ASN A 24 -1.31 11.30 -3.19
CA ASN A 24 -2.21 10.85 -2.13
C ASN A 24 -2.01 11.64 -0.83
N ALA A 25 -2.94 11.48 0.12
CA ALA A 25 -2.93 12.22 1.39
C ALA A 25 -1.62 12.06 2.20
N LEU A 26 -0.95 10.91 2.14
CA LEU A 26 0.30 10.68 2.88
C LEU A 26 1.45 11.45 2.25
N GLU A 27 1.58 11.41 0.93
CA GLU A 27 2.60 12.17 0.19
C GLU A 27 2.43 13.67 0.45
N ILE A 28 1.21 14.18 0.30
CA ILE A 28 0.88 15.59 0.56
C ILE A 28 1.17 15.95 2.03
N SER A 29 0.92 15.04 2.96
CA SER A 29 1.18 15.26 4.39
C SER A 29 2.67 15.45 4.69
N ASN A 30 3.54 14.70 4.00
CA ASN A 30 4.98 14.84 4.11
C ASN A 30 5.47 16.18 3.54
N GLU A 31 4.94 16.58 2.38
CA GLU A 31 5.30 17.86 1.73
C GLU A 31 4.85 19.09 2.52
N LEU A 32 3.67 19.03 3.14
CA LEU A 32 3.11 20.14 3.92
C LEU A 32 3.53 20.09 5.40
N THR A 33 4.24 19.05 5.83
CA THR A 33 4.57 18.78 7.23
C THR A 33 3.33 18.86 8.13
N ARG A 34 2.22 18.26 7.66
CA ARG A 34 0.94 18.16 8.37
C ARG A 34 0.57 16.69 8.54
N SER A 35 -0.38 16.36 9.39
CA SER A 35 -0.89 14.99 9.45
C SER A 35 -1.75 14.67 8.22
N ALA A 36 -1.72 13.43 7.75
CA ALA A 36 -2.58 12.98 6.64
C ALA A 36 -4.08 13.17 6.91
N SER A 37 -4.50 13.07 8.18
CA SER A 37 -5.87 13.36 8.59
C SER A 37 -6.22 14.84 8.44
N ALA A 38 -5.31 15.76 8.76
CA ALA A 38 -5.50 17.19 8.55
C ALA A 38 -5.56 17.55 7.05
N VAL A 39 -4.73 16.92 6.22
CA VAL A 39 -4.75 17.08 4.76
C VAL A 39 -6.09 16.61 4.16
N ARG A 40 -6.59 15.43 4.55
CA ARG A 40 -7.90 14.94 4.09
C ARG A 40 -9.02 15.90 4.44
N ARG A 41 -9.09 16.31 5.70
CA ARG A 41 -10.10 17.27 6.17
C ARG A 41 -10.00 18.60 5.45
N ARG A 42 -8.79 19.06 5.11
CA ARG A 42 -8.63 20.30 4.34
C ARG A 42 -9.04 20.13 2.88
N ALA A 43 -8.68 19.01 2.25
CA ALA A 43 -9.10 18.70 0.89
C ALA A 43 -10.62 18.65 0.78
N GLU A 44 -11.32 18.07 1.77
CA GLU A 44 -12.79 18.10 1.88
C GLU A 44 -13.32 19.55 1.94
N VAL A 45 -12.76 20.40 2.83
CA VAL A 45 -13.15 21.81 2.94
C VAL A 45 -12.95 22.58 1.63
N LEU A 46 -11.90 22.27 0.88
CA LEU A 46 -11.59 22.90 -0.39
C LEU A 46 -12.26 22.21 -1.60
N SER A 47 -13.03 21.15 -1.38
CA SER A 47 -13.63 20.31 -2.43
C SER A 47 -12.62 19.78 -3.46
N ILE A 48 -11.42 19.42 -3.00
CA ILE A 48 -10.34 18.89 -3.84
C ILE A 48 -10.33 17.37 -3.72
N LEU A 49 -10.37 16.69 -4.87
CA LEU A 49 -10.19 15.25 -4.93
C LEU A 49 -8.70 14.92 -4.78
N ILE A 50 -8.34 14.34 -3.63
CA ILE A 50 -7.02 13.72 -3.44
C ILE A 50 -7.16 12.20 -3.59
N VAL A 51 -6.13 11.57 -4.15
CA VAL A 51 -6.15 10.12 -4.36
C VAL A 51 -6.29 9.42 -3.00
N ALA A 52 -7.44 8.77 -2.79
CA ALA A 52 -7.79 8.13 -1.51
C ALA A 52 -6.81 7.02 -1.12
N LYS A 53 -6.24 6.38 -2.14
CA LYS A 53 -5.27 5.32 -1.98
C LYS A 53 -3.89 5.95 -1.87
N ALA A 54 -3.43 6.08 -0.62
CA ALA A 54 -2.07 5.62 -0.38
C ALA A 54 -2.11 4.12 -0.73
N TYR A 55 -1.84 3.78 -2.00
CA TYR A 55 -0.88 2.72 -2.16
C TYR A 55 0.31 3.25 -1.37
N ARG A 56 0.43 2.82 -0.11
CA ARG A 56 1.75 2.72 0.49
C ARG A 56 2.55 2.12 -0.66
N ALA A 57 3.45 2.91 -1.24
CA ALA A 57 4.49 2.40 -2.11
C ALA A 57 5.39 1.55 -1.22
N ARG A 58 4.79 0.51 -0.66
CA ARG A 58 5.46 -0.65 -0.17
C ARG A 58 6.11 -1.18 -1.41
N PRO A 59 7.42 -1.36 -1.41
CA PRO A 59 8.08 -1.90 -2.57
C PRO A 59 7.35 -3.18 -2.96
N SER A 60 6.87 -3.24 -4.21
CA SER A 60 6.03 -4.33 -4.72
C SER A 60 6.70 -5.70 -4.55
N HIS A 61 8.02 -5.70 -4.37
CA HIS A 61 8.92 -6.83 -4.15
C HIS A 61 8.98 -7.40 -2.72
N VAL A 62 8.30 -6.82 -1.71
CA VAL A 62 8.25 -7.39 -0.35
C VAL A 62 6.88 -8.04 -0.12
N ALA A 63 6.80 -9.23 0.48
CA ALA A 63 5.53 -9.98 0.71
C ALA A 63 4.81 -9.59 2.02
N THR A 64 3.51 -9.26 1.98
CA THR A 64 2.68 -8.84 3.14
C THR A 64 2.54 -10.02 4.08
N HIS A 65 2.00 -9.81 5.29
CA HIS A 65 1.64 -10.94 6.14
C HIS A 65 0.73 -11.94 5.40
N LEU A 66 -0.29 -11.47 4.69
CA LEU A 66 -1.19 -12.33 3.91
C LEU A 66 -0.49 -13.02 2.73
N GLU A 67 0.37 -12.32 1.98
CA GLU A 67 1.13 -12.92 0.88
C GLU A 67 2.17 -13.95 1.38
N ARG A 68 2.81 -13.70 2.53
CA ARG A 68 3.71 -14.67 3.18
C ARG A 68 2.95 -15.92 3.61
N VAL A 69 1.80 -15.73 4.24
CA VAL A 69 0.94 -16.83 4.69
C VAL A 69 0.37 -17.59 3.49
N ALA A 70 0.08 -16.92 2.37
CA ALA A 70 -0.32 -17.57 1.13
C ALA A 70 0.82 -18.43 0.54
N ILE A 71 2.06 -17.92 0.52
CA ILE A 71 3.25 -18.68 0.07
C ILE A 71 3.49 -19.91 0.96
N ASP A 72 3.39 -19.74 2.28
CA ASP A 72 3.49 -20.85 3.23
C ASP A 72 2.39 -21.90 3.00
N ALA A 73 1.15 -21.47 2.79
CA ALA A 73 0.04 -22.37 2.51
C ALA A 73 0.27 -23.18 1.22
N ILE A 74 0.77 -22.55 0.15
CA ILE A 74 1.09 -23.23 -1.10
C ILE A 74 2.21 -24.25 -0.90
N ASN A 75 3.32 -23.87 -0.26
CA ASN A 75 4.45 -24.77 -0.01
C ASN A 75 4.07 -25.99 0.84
N ASN A 76 3.17 -25.80 1.80
CA ASN A 76 2.71 -26.87 2.69
C ASN A 76 1.49 -27.63 2.14
N GLY A 77 0.99 -27.30 0.94
CA GLY A 77 -0.22 -27.90 0.37
C GLY A 77 -1.49 -27.65 1.20
N ARG A 78 -1.49 -26.59 2.02
CA ARG A 78 -2.58 -26.24 2.92
C ARG A 78 -3.59 -25.32 2.23
N ARG A 79 -4.83 -25.37 2.72
CA ARG A 79 -5.86 -24.41 2.30
C ARG A 79 -5.50 -23.00 2.77
N PHE A 80 -5.80 -22.01 1.95
CA PHE A 80 -5.60 -20.60 2.31
C PHE A 80 -6.42 -20.21 3.55
N PRO A 81 -5.83 -19.46 4.49
CA PRO A 81 -6.54 -18.98 5.68
C PRO A 81 -7.50 -17.82 5.37
N ALA A 82 -8.42 -17.58 6.31
CA ALA A 82 -9.36 -16.47 6.23
C ALA A 82 -8.60 -15.14 6.10
N GLY A 83 -8.79 -14.45 4.97
CA GLY A 83 -8.12 -13.19 4.64
C GLY A 83 -7.24 -13.26 3.38
N VAL A 84 -6.81 -14.44 2.94
CA VAL A 84 -6.17 -14.61 1.63
C VAL A 84 -7.26 -14.76 0.57
N GLY A 85 -7.70 -13.61 0.06
CA GLY A 85 -8.74 -13.51 -0.97
C GLY A 85 -8.20 -13.59 -2.40
N PRO A 86 -9.10 -13.66 -3.40
CA PRO A 86 -8.74 -13.72 -4.81
C PRO A 86 -7.89 -12.52 -5.28
N SER A 87 -8.11 -11.33 -4.72
CA SER A 87 -7.31 -10.14 -5.03
C SER A 87 -5.84 -10.27 -4.57
N THR A 88 -5.59 -10.97 -3.47
CA THR A 88 -4.22 -11.26 -3.00
C THR A 88 -3.52 -12.22 -3.94
N ILE A 89 -4.21 -13.29 -4.37
CA ILE A 89 -3.70 -14.28 -5.32
C ILE A 89 -3.41 -13.63 -6.67
N ALA A 90 -4.33 -12.82 -7.20
CA ALA A 90 -4.13 -12.09 -8.45
C ALA A 90 -2.90 -11.18 -8.38
N GLY A 91 -2.71 -10.46 -7.27
CA GLY A 91 -1.52 -9.63 -7.06
C GLY A 91 -0.22 -10.44 -6.98
N MET A 92 -0.26 -11.67 -6.45
CA MET A 92 0.93 -12.54 -6.39
C MET A 92 1.27 -13.16 -7.75
N ILE A 93 0.27 -13.42 -8.59
CA ILE A 93 0.46 -13.86 -9.99
C ILE A 93 1.05 -12.73 -10.82
N ASP A 94 0.50 -11.52 -10.73
CA ASP A 94 1.00 -10.32 -11.43
C ASP A 94 2.48 -10.02 -11.10
N LYS A 95 2.87 -10.22 -9.83
CA LYS A 95 4.25 -10.09 -9.38
C LYS A 95 5.17 -11.25 -9.78
N GLY A 96 4.64 -12.32 -10.38
CA GLY A 96 5.39 -13.52 -10.73
C GLY A 96 5.87 -14.34 -9.53
N TRP A 97 5.22 -14.20 -8.37
CA TRP A 97 5.62 -14.93 -7.16
C TRP A 97 5.02 -16.34 -7.11
N ILE A 98 3.87 -16.51 -7.76
CA ILE A 98 3.19 -17.80 -7.89
C ILE A 98 2.71 -17.99 -9.32
N VAL A 99 2.69 -19.24 -9.77
CA VAL A 99 2.22 -19.65 -11.10
C VAL A 99 1.01 -20.58 -10.90
N PRO A 100 -0.12 -20.36 -11.61
CA PRO A 100 -1.24 -21.28 -11.57
C PRO A 100 -0.89 -22.58 -12.32
N GLU A 101 -1.04 -23.74 -11.68
CA GLU A 101 -0.80 -25.05 -12.32
C GLU A 101 -2.09 -25.75 -12.79
N GLY A 102 -3.24 -25.17 -12.47
CA GLY A 102 -4.55 -25.69 -12.85
C GLY A 102 -5.54 -25.66 -11.70
N GLY A 103 -6.80 -25.32 -12.00
CA GLY A 103 -7.86 -25.22 -11.00
C GLY A 103 -7.54 -24.22 -9.89
N ARG A 104 -7.51 -24.68 -8.64
CA ARG A 104 -7.17 -23.87 -7.44
C ARG A 104 -5.78 -24.18 -6.89
N THR A 105 -4.91 -24.77 -7.71
CA THR A 105 -3.54 -25.15 -7.34
C THR A 105 -2.54 -24.15 -7.91
N TYR A 106 -1.56 -23.79 -7.08
CA TYR A 106 -0.54 -22.80 -7.40
C TYR A 106 0.83 -23.37 -7.04
N ARG A 107 1.86 -22.91 -7.75
CA ARG A 107 3.27 -23.20 -7.45
C ARG A 107 3.99 -21.91 -7.11
N VAL A 108 4.85 -21.93 -6.10
CA VAL A 108 5.67 -20.77 -5.75
C VAL A 108 6.88 -20.70 -6.69
N ALA A 109 7.11 -19.55 -7.30
CA ALA A 109 8.29 -19.27 -8.13
C ALA A 109 9.45 -18.74 -7.29
N ASP A 110 10.68 -18.78 -7.82
CA ASP A 110 11.88 -18.24 -7.15
C ASP A 110 11.70 -16.80 -6.65
N ALA A 111 11.02 -15.95 -7.43
CA ALA A 111 10.72 -14.58 -7.05
C ALA A 111 9.84 -14.48 -5.79
N GLY A 112 8.92 -15.42 -5.60
CA GLY A 112 8.09 -15.51 -4.40
C GLY A 112 8.88 -15.94 -3.17
N VAL A 113 9.80 -16.90 -3.35
CA VAL A 113 10.72 -17.34 -2.27
C VAL A 113 11.62 -16.18 -1.83
N GLU A 114 12.17 -15.44 -2.79
CA GLU A 114 12.99 -14.25 -2.55
C GLU A 114 12.20 -13.13 -1.84
N ALA A 115 10.96 -12.88 -2.26
CA ALA A 115 10.09 -11.86 -1.66
C ALA A 115 9.75 -12.13 -0.19
N VAL A 116 9.71 -13.40 0.23
CA VAL A 116 9.53 -13.81 1.64
C VAL A 116 10.82 -13.68 2.42
N ARG A 117 11.96 -14.05 1.82
CA ARG A 117 13.29 -13.99 2.43
C ARG A 117 13.79 -12.57 2.68
N ARG A 118 13.42 -11.61 1.83
CA ARG A 118 13.77 -10.19 2.02
C ARG A 118 13.15 -9.67 3.33
N LYS A 119 14.01 -9.46 4.34
CA LYS A 119 13.65 -8.78 5.58
C LYS A 119 13.29 -7.33 5.26
N ILE A 120 12.25 -6.80 5.89
CA ILE A 120 12.01 -5.35 5.93
C ILE A 120 13.28 -4.76 6.54
N PRO A 121 13.97 -3.78 5.93
CA PRO A 121 15.07 -3.12 6.61
C PRO A 121 14.47 -2.49 7.87
N SER A 122 14.86 -3.02 9.04
CA SER A 122 14.66 -2.34 10.30
C SER A 122 15.46 -1.04 10.19
N SER A 123 14.79 0.12 10.14
CA SER A 123 15.49 1.38 10.33
C SER A 123 16.19 1.34 11.69
N SER A 124 17.52 1.26 11.68
CA SER A 124 18.37 1.66 12.80
C SER A 124 18.54 3.17 12.80
#